data_AF-A0A7W4EPL0-F1
#
_entry.id   AF-A0A7W4EPL0-F1
#
_cell.length_a   1.000
_cell.length_b   1.000
_cell.length_c   1.000
_cell.angle_alpha   90.00
_cell.angle_beta   90.00
_cell.angle_gamma   90.00
#
_symmetry.space_group_name_H-M   'P 1'
#
loop_
_entity.id
_entity.type
_entity.pdbx_description
1 polymer ?
#
loop_
_entity_poly.entity_id
_entity_poly.type
_entity_poly.pdbx_seq_one_letter_code
_entity_poly.pdbx_strand_id
1 'polypeptide(L)'
;MSKRTSSTEKFIKNNSSFIFIVLAALGMSAVIWLNYQVYYNATNPPEESFASSSTPTSFDKTTESKLDSLHTREDHDYNINIPSNQRVNPFSE
;
A
#
# COMPACT_ATOMS: atom_id res chain seq x y z
N MET A 1 58.40 13.50 -26.23
CA MET A 1 58.20 12.05 -26.17
C MET A 1 56.70 11.78 -26.28
N SER A 2 56.22 11.36 -27.45
CA SER A 2 54.78 11.17 -27.71
C SER A 2 54.29 9.93 -26.97
N LYS A 3 53.35 10.08 -26.01
CA LYS A 3 52.69 8.93 -25.37
C LYS A 3 51.92 8.19 -26.46
N ARG A 4 52.36 6.97 -26.80
CA ARG A 4 51.57 6.04 -27.61
C ARG A 4 50.30 5.73 -26.84
N THR A 5 49.20 6.35 -27.22
CA THR A 5 47.87 6.02 -26.70
C THR A 5 47.49 4.65 -27.22
N SER A 6 46.99 3.81 -26.31
CA SER A 6 46.50 2.48 -26.67
C SER A 6 45.31 2.60 -27.63
N SER A 7 45.12 1.61 -28.50
CA SER A 7 43.96 1.56 -29.41
C SER A 7 42.64 1.66 -28.63
N THR A 8 42.60 1.07 -27.44
CA THR A 8 41.45 1.11 -26.52
C THR A 8 41.20 2.51 -25.96
N GLU A 9 42.24 3.24 -25.58
CA GLU A 9 42.12 4.61 -25.07
C GLU A 9 41.59 5.56 -26.16
N LYS A 10 42.05 5.41 -27.40
CA LYS A 10 41.51 6.15 -28.54
C LYS A 10 40.03 5.84 -28.75
N PHE A 11 39.64 4.56 -28.71
CA PHE A 11 38.25 4.15 -28.86
C PHE A 11 37.35 4.76 -27.77
N ILE A 12 37.74 4.67 -26.51
CA ILE A 12 36.98 5.23 -25.38
C ILE A 12 36.89 6.75 -25.51
N LYS A 13 37.99 7.43 -25.87
CA LYS A 13 37.97 8.88 -26.03
C LYS A 13 37.07 9.34 -27.18
N ASN A 14 37.08 8.63 -28.31
CA ASN A 14 36.26 8.98 -29.47
C ASN A 14 34.77 8.67 -29.27
N ASN A 15 34.45 7.65 -28.48
CA ASN A 15 33.07 7.18 -28.27
C ASN A 15 32.54 7.49 -26.86
N SER A 16 33.28 8.28 -26.08
CA SER A 16 32.99 8.61 -24.68
C SER A 16 31.52 9.01 -24.46
N SER A 17 31.01 9.96 -25.24
CA SER A 17 29.61 10.41 -25.12
C SER A 17 28.60 9.30 -25.36
N PHE A 18 28.84 8.43 -26.35
CA PHE A 18 27.96 7.29 -26.62
C PHE A 18 27.98 6.28 -25.48
N ILE A 19 29.16 5.99 -24.93
CA ILE A 19 29.33 5.10 -23.78
C ILE A 19 28.57 5.66 -22.57
N PHE A 20 28.66 6.97 -22.31
CA PHE A 20 27.90 7.61 -21.23
C PHE A 20 26.38 7.52 -21.43
N ILE A 21 25.88 7.71 -22.65
CA ILE A 21 24.44 7.59 -22.97
C ILE A 21 23.95 6.17 -22.70
N VAL A 22 24.69 5.15 -23.14
CA VAL A 22 24.34 3.74 -22.93
C VAL A 22 24.33 3.42 -21.43
N LEU A 23 25.33 3.86 -20.68
CA LEU A 23 25.38 3.65 -19.23
C LEU A 23 24.22 4.35 -18.51
N ALA A 24 23.88 5.58 -18.90
CA ALA A 24 22.75 6.31 -18.34
C ALA A 24 21.41 5.59 -18.62
N ALA A 25 21.21 5.09 -19.84
CA ALA A 25 20.02 4.34 -20.21
C ALA A 25 19.88 3.02 -19.40
N LEU A 26 20.98 2.29 -19.22
CA LEU A 26 21.00 1.10 -18.37
C LEU A 26 20.69 1.43 -16.90
N GLY A 27 21.27 2.52 -16.38
CA GLY A 27 20.97 3.01 -15.04
C GLY A 27 19.49 3.35 -14.87
N MET A 28 18.91 4.07 -15.83
CA MET A 28 17.48 4.42 -15.83
C MET A 28 16.60 3.17 -15.87
N SER A 29 16.94 2.19 -16.71
CA SER A 29 16.21 0.92 -16.81
C SER A 29 16.23 0.13 -15.49
N ALA A 30 17.37 0.10 -14.80
CA ALA A 30 17.49 -0.58 -13.51
C ALA A 30 16.62 0.10 -12.43
N VAL A 31 16.59 1.44 -12.41
CA VAL A 31 15.73 2.20 -11.48
C VAL A 31 14.25 1.93 -11.76
N ILE A 32 13.83 1.94 -13.03
CA ILE A 32 12.44 1.64 -13.41
C ILE A 32 12.07 0.23 -12.97
N TRP A 33 12.94 -0.75 -13.21
CA TRP A 33 12.71 -2.14 -12.79
C TRP A 33 12.56 -2.29 -11.27
N LEU A 34 13.42 -1.64 -10.49
CA LEU A 34 13.33 -1.67 -9.03
C LEU A 34 12.02 -1.06 -8.52
N ASN A 35 11.59 0.07 -9.08
CA ASN A 35 10.32 0.69 -8.72
C ASN A 35 9.13 -0.18 -9.11
N TYR A 36 9.20 -0.84 -10.28
CA TYR A 36 8.19 -1.80 -10.71
C TYR A 36 8.06 -2.97 -9.73
N GLN A 37 9.18 -3.54 -9.26
CA GLN A 37 9.17 -4.62 -8.27
C GLN A 37 8.50 -4.20 -6.96
N VAL A 38 8.79 -2.98 -6.47
CA VAL A 38 8.13 -2.44 -5.27
C VAL A 38 6.62 -2.32 -5.47
N TYR A 39 6.19 -1.75 -6.60
CA TYR A 39 4.78 -1.63 -6.94
C TYR A 39 4.09 -2.99 -7.08
N TYR A 40 4.73 -3.93 -7.78
CA TYR A 40 4.20 -5.28 -8.01
C TYR A 40 4.00 -6.02 -6.68
N ASN A 41 4.98 -5.96 -5.78
CA ASN A 41 4.89 -6.60 -4.47
C ASN A 41 3.84 -5.94 -3.56
N ALA A 42 3.61 -4.63 -3.70
CA ALA A 42 2.57 -3.93 -2.95
C ALA A 42 1.16 -4.26 -3.46
N THR A 43 1.01 -4.48 -4.78
CA THR A 43 -0.29 -4.77 -5.42
C THR A 43 -0.62 -6.26 -5.45
N ASN A 44 0.38 -7.13 -5.35
CA ASN A 44 0.23 -8.58 -5.31
C ASN A 44 0.94 -9.09 -4.04
N PRO A 45 0.36 -8.83 -2.86
CA PRO A 45 0.96 -9.31 -1.63
C PRO A 45 1.01 -10.85 -1.68
N PRO A 46 2.12 -11.48 -1.22
CA PRO A 46 2.28 -12.93 -1.30
C PRO A 46 1.13 -13.63 -0.57
N GLU A 47 0.64 -14.78 -1.05
CA GLU A 47 -0.54 -15.46 -0.48
C GLU A 47 -0.40 -15.75 1.04
N GLU A 48 0.82 -15.83 1.56
CA GLU A 48 1.12 -15.96 2.99
C GLU A 48 0.76 -14.72 3.83
N SER A 49 0.52 -13.57 3.19
CA SER A 49 0.00 -12.35 3.85
C SER A 49 -1.49 -12.42 4.17
N PHE A 50 -2.20 -13.41 3.62
CA PHE A 50 -3.53 -13.81 4.07
C PHE A 50 -3.45 -14.85 5.20
N ALA A 51 -2.38 -14.85 6.00
CA ALA A 51 -2.39 -15.49 7.30
C ALA A 51 -3.64 -15.00 8.03
N SER A 52 -4.62 -15.88 8.16
CA SER A 52 -5.89 -15.65 8.84
C SER A 52 -5.63 -14.86 10.10
N SER A 53 -6.12 -13.62 10.13
CA SER A 53 -5.92 -12.72 11.25
C SER A 53 -6.30 -13.45 12.54
N SER A 54 -5.41 -13.49 13.52
CA SER A 54 -5.70 -14.04 14.85
C SER A 54 -6.69 -13.15 15.63
N THR A 55 -7.03 -11.97 15.07
CA THR A 55 -8.06 -11.11 15.59
C THR A 55 -9.40 -11.82 15.48
N PRO A 56 -10.06 -12.17 16.60
CA PRO A 56 -11.36 -12.82 16.56
C PRO A 56 -12.35 -11.94 15.79
N THR A 57 -12.96 -12.49 14.74
CA THR A 57 -14.05 -11.82 14.02
C THR A 57 -15.40 -12.02 14.70
N SER A 58 -15.43 -12.77 15.81
CA SER A 58 -16.60 -13.01 16.65
C SER A 58 -16.49 -12.23 17.95
N PHE A 59 -17.62 -11.71 18.42
CA PHE A 59 -17.72 -11.16 19.75
C PHE A 59 -17.51 -12.26 20.80
N ASP A 60 -17.03 -11.91 21.99
CA ASP A 60 -17.04 -12.87 23.09
C ASP A 60 -18.50 -13.16 23.50
N LYS A 61 -18.75 -14.36 24.04
CA LYS A 61 -20.11 -14.81 24.38
C LYS A 61 -20.86 -13.83 25.30
N THR A 62 -20.14 -13.08 26.13
CA THR A 62 -20.72 -12.04 27.00
C THR A 62 -21.29 -10.88 26.17
N THR A 63 -20.56 -10.47 25.14
CA THR A 63 -20.97 -9.39 24.23
C THR A 63 -22.07 -9.87 23.29
N GLU A 64 -22.00 -11.11 22.78
CA GLU A 64 -23.09 -11.71 21.99
C GLU A 64 -24.39 -11.77 22.81
N SER A 65 -24.34 -12.26 24.05
CA SER A 65 -25.52 -12.35 24.92
C SER A 65 -26.12 -10.97 25.27
N LYS A 66 -25.28 -9.93 25.41
CA LYS A 66 -25.76 -8.55 25.61
C LYS A 66 -26.40 -7.98 24.34
N LEU A 67 -25.82 -8.26 23.18
CA LEU A 67 -26.37 -7.84 21.89
C LEU A 67 -27.72 -8.52 21.62
N ASP A 68 -27.82 -9.82 21.87
CA ASP A 68 -29.09 -10.54 21.80
C ASP A 68 -30.12 -9.94 22.75
N SER A 69 -29.76 -9.68 24.02
CA SER A 69 -30.66 -9.04 24.99
C SER A 69 -31.11 -7.63 24.59
N LEU A 70 -30.36 -6.92 23.74
CA LEU A 70 -30.79 -5.62 23.21
C LEU A 70 -31.80 -5.79 22.07
N HIS A 71 -31.63 -6.80 21.22
CA HIS A 71 -32.54 -7.09 20.11
C HIS A 71 -33.81 -7.84 20.54
N THR A 72 -33.77 -8.66 21.60
CA THR A 72 -34.98 -9.31 22.15
C THR A 72 -35.87 -8.33 22.92
N ARG A 73 -35.44 -7.08 23.11
CA ARG A 73 -36.17 -6.04 23.87
C ARG A 73 -37.06 -5.14 23.01
N GLU A 74 -37.22 -5.46 21.73
CA GLU A 74 -38.10 -4.74 20.79
C GLU A 74 -39.61 -4.89 21.10
N ASP A 75 -40.02 -5.80 21.99
CA ASP A 75 -41.43 -6.00 22.38
C ASP A 75 -41.92 -5.12 23.55
N HIS A 76 -41.10 -4.17 24.02
CA HIS A 76 -41.55 -3.21 25.02
C HIS A 76 -41.62 -1.81 24.42
N ASP A 77 -42.84 -1.25 24.38
CA ASP A 77 -43.17 0.14 24.10
C ASP A 77 -42.30 1.09 24.93
N TYR A 78 -41.11 1.39 24.42
CA TYR A 78 -40.34 2.51 24.88
C TYR A 78 -41.00 3.75 24.29
N ASN A 79 -41.69 4.52 25.13
CA ASN A 79 -42.03 5.91 24.80
C ASN A 79 -40.73 6.73 24.79
N ILE A 80 -39.98 6.63 23.70
CA ILE A 80 -38.79 7.43 23.47
C ILE A 80 -39.30 8.81 23.03
N ASN A 81 -39.52 9.71 23.99
CA ASN A 81 -39.62 11.15 23.72
C ASN A 81 -38.24 11.64 23.25
N ILE A 82 -37.87 11.33 22.00
CA ILE A 82 -36.69 11.88 21.35
C ILE A 82 -37.00 13.38 21.12
N PRO A 83 -36.25 14.31 21.73
CA PRO A 83 -36.39 15.73 21.39
C PRO A 83 -36.14 15.88 19.89
N SER A 84 -37.11 16.46 19.16
CA SER A 84 -37.10 16.54 17.69
C SER A 84 -35.91 17.28 17.08
N ASN A 85 -35.05 17.88 17.91
CA ASN A 85 -33.93 18.74 17.54
C ASN A 85 -32.54 18.13 17.78
N GLN A 86 -32.42 16.84 18.12
CA GLN A 86 -31.14 16.26 18.58
C GLN A 86 -30.49 15.23 17.63
N ARG A 87 -30.90 15.16 16.37
CA ARG A 87 -30.14 14.46 15.32
C ARG A 87 -29.23 15.46 14.60
N VAL A 88 -28.12 15.82 15.23
CA VAL A 88 -27.05 16.57 14.55
C VAL A 88 -26.22 15.56 13.78
N ASN A 89 -26.13 15.72 12.45
CA ASN A 89 -25.24 14.91 11.62
C ASN A 89 -23.79 15.35 11.89
N PRO A 90 -22.91 14.49 12.43
CA PRO A 90 -21.52 14.86 12.70
C PRO A 90 -20.66 14.95 11.44
N PHE A 91 -21.20 14.64 10.26
CA PHE A 91 -20.51 14.67 8.96
C PHE A 91 -21.04 15.76 8.02
N SER A 92 -21.72 16.78 8.53
CA SER A 92 -22.30 17.85 7.72
C SER A 92 -21.42 19.11 7.65
N GLU A 93 -20.11 18.96 7.51
CA GLU A 93 -19.22 20.06 7.08
C GLU A 93 -18.69 19.80 5.66
#